data_AF-H9KVB6-F1
#
_entry.id   AF-H9KVB6-F1
#
_cell.length_a   1.000
_cell.length_b   1.000
_cell.length_c   1.000
_cell.angle_alpha   90.00
_cell.angle_beta   90.00
_cell.angle_gamma   90.00
#
_symmetry.space_group_name_H-M   'P 1'
#
loop_
_entity.id
_entity.type
_entity.pdbx_description
1 polymer ?
#
loop_
_entity_poly.entity_id
_entity_poly.type
_entity_poly.pdbx_seq_one_letter_code
_entity_poly.pdbx_strand_id
1 'polypeptide(L)'
;MGKKRTKGKTVPIDDSSETLEPVCRHIRKGLEQGNLKKALVNVEWNICQDCKTDNKVKDKAEEETEEKPSVWLCLKCGHQGCGRNSQEQHALKHYLTPRSEPHCLVL
;
A
#
# COMPACT_ATOMS: atom_id res chain seq x y z
N MET A 1 -8.26 51.04 -47.89
CA MET A 1 -7.87 49.68 -47.45
C MET A 1 -6.58 49.79 -46.64
N GLY A 2 -6.66 49.74 -45.31
CA GLY A 2 -5.52 49.98 -44.42
C GLY A 2 -5.35 48.83 -43.41
N LYS A 3 -4.14 48.28 -43.33
CA LYS A 3 -3.73 47.27 -42.35
C LYS A 3 -3.45 47.92 -40.99
N LYS A 4 -3.92 47.35 -39.87
CA LYS A 4 -3.23 47.42 -38.57
C LYS A 4 -3.37 46.11 -37.79
N ARG A 5 -2.21 45.60 -37.36
CA ARG A 5 -2.00 44.42 -36.51
C ARG A 5 -2.27 44.75 -35.03
N THR A 6 -2.26 43.67 -34.24
CA THR A 6 -1.87 43.49 -32.83
C THR A 6 -2.92 43.51 -31.71
N LYS A 7 -2.66 42.59 -30.75
CA LYS A 7 -3.03 42.56 -29.32
C LYS A 7 -4.23 41.65 -29.01
N GLY A 8 -4.15 40.63 -28.16
CA GLY A 8 -3.08 40.04 -27.35
C GLY A 8 -3.66 38.76 -26.73
N LYS A 9 -2.88 37.68 -26.69
CA LYS A 9 -3.26 36.40 -26.08
C LYS A 9 -3.02 36.50 -24.58
N THR A 10 -4.06 36.65 -23.79
CA THR A 10 -3.98 36.51 -22.33
C THR A 10 -4.13 35.02 -22.00
N VAL A 11 -3.00 34.39 -21.71
CA VAL A 11 -2.94 33.12 -21.00
C VAL A 11 -3.36 33.42 -19.55
N PRO A 12 -4.35 32.72 -18.97
CA PRO A 12 -4.53 32.77 -17.53
C PRO A 12 -3.32 32.07 -16.91
N ILE A 13 -2.48 32.85 -16.23
CA ILE A 13 -1.50 32.30 -15.30
C ILE A 13 -2.32 31.90 -14.09
N ASP A 14 -2.65 30.62 -14.03
CA ASP A 14 -3.19 29.99 -12.84
C ASP A 14 -2.03 29.87 -11.84
N ASP A 15 -1.83 30.93 -11.05
CA ASP A 15 -0.95 30.95 -9.89
C ASP A 15 -1.67 30.21 -8.75
N SER A 16 -2.02 28.95 -8.99
CA SER A 16 -2.40 28.03 -7.93
C SER A 16 -1.09 27.44 -7.41
N SER A 17 -0.52 28.13 -6.43
CA SER A 17 0.57 27.58 -5.61
C SER A 17 -0.01 26.42 -4.80
N GLU A 18 -0.29 25.31 -5.47
CA GLU A 18 -0.53 24.03 -4.82
C GLU A 18 0.77 23.69 -4.10
N THR A 19 0.74 23.74 -2.78
CA THR A 19 1.77 23.15 -1.93
C THR A 19 1.86 21.68 -2.30
N LEU A 20 2.78 21.33 -3.19
CA LEU A 20 3.04 19.95 -3.60
C LEU A 20 3.61 19.23 -2.39
N GLU A 21 2.73 18.69 -1.55
CA GLU A 21 3.15 17.82 -0.45
C GLU A 21 3.98 16.68 -1.03
N PRO A 22 5.11 16.33 -0.40
CA PRO A 22 5.99 15.30 -0.92
C PRO A 22 5.26 13.96 -0.96
N VAL A 23 4.88 13.52 -2.17
CA VAL A 23 4.25 12.21 -2.38
C VAL A 23 5.31 11.12 -2.42
N CYS A 24 5.01 9.97 -1.79
CA CYS A 24 5.87 8.80 -1.87
C CYS A 24 6.09 8.37 -3.34
N ARG A 25 7.35 8.30 -3.78
CA ARG A 25 7.71 7.90 -5.16
C ARG A 25 7.36 6.45 -5.47
N HIS A 26 7.01 5.64 -4.47
CA HIS A 26 6.68 4.24 -4.62
C HIS A 26 5.20 3.97 -4.88
N ILE A 27 4.30 4.97 -4.79
CA ILE A 27 2.84 4.78 -4.99
C ILE A 27 2.55 4.02 -6.31
N ARG A 28 3.16 4.43 -7.42
CA ARG A 28 2.93 3.78 -8.73
C ARG A 28 3.41 2.32 -8.79
N LYS A 29 4.40 1.94 -7.98
CA LYS A 29 4.99 0.60 -8.00
C LYS A 29 4.36 -0.32 -6.96
N GLY A 30 4.11 0.20 -5.75
CA GLY A 30 3.64 -0.55 -4.60
C GLY A 30 2.13 -0.57 -4.41
N LEU A 31 1.35 0.15 -5.24
CA LEU A 31 -0.12 0.15 -5.20
C LEU A 31 -0.69 -0.34 -6.52
N GLU A 32 -1.57 -1.34 -6.49
CA GLU A 32 -2.30 -1.83 -7.66
C GLU A 32 -3.78 -2.05 -7.30
N GLN A 33 -4.64 -1.16 -7.79
CA GLN A 33 -6.06 -1.12 -7.45
C GLN A 33 -6.85 -2.31 -7.97
N GLY A 34 -6.51 -2.86 -9.14
CA GLY A 34 -7.21 -3.99 -9.75
C GLY A 34 -7.08 -5.26 -8.92
N ASN A 35 -5.85 -5.61 -8.56
CA ASN A 35 -5.52 -6.72 -7.69
C ASN A 35 -6.08 -6.52 -6.29
N LEU A 36 -5.99 -5.31 -5.73
CA LEU A 36 -6.59 -4.99 -4.44
C LEU A 36 -8.10 -5.23 -4.45
N LYS A 37 -8.83 -4.69 -5.42
CA LYS A 37 -10.28 -4.87 -5.50
C LYS A 37 -10.65 -6.35 -5.50
N LYS A 38 -9.93 -7.19 -6.26
CA LYS A 38 -10.16 -8.64 -6.29
C LYS A 38 -9.82 -9.32 -4.98
N ALA A 39 -8.68 -8.99 -4.38
CA ALA A 39 -8.22 -9.58 -3.13
C ALA A 39 -9.15 -9.25 -1.95
N LEU A 40 -9.76 -8.07 -1.94
CA LEU A 40 -10.56 -7.57 -0.82
C LEU A 40 -12.03 -8.01 -0.83
N VAL A 41 -12.53 -8.65 -1.90
CA VAL A 41 -13.95 -9.03 -2.03
C VAL A 41 -14.41 -9.99 -0.92
N ASN A 42 -13.59 -11.00 -0.59
CA ASN A 42 -13.93 -12.04 0.39
C ASN A 42 -12.84 -12.19 1.46
N VAL A 43 -12.20 -11.09 1.84
CA VAL A 43 -11.09 -11.12 2.80
C VAL A 43 -11.59 -10.88 4.22
N GLU A 44 -11.04 -11.63 5.17
CA GLU A 44 -11.21 -11.33 6.59
C GLU A 44 -10.23 -10.23 6.98
N TRP A 45 -10.76 -9.10 7.44
CA TRP A 45 -9.99 -7.90 7.76
C TRP A 45 -9.28 -8.00 9.11
N ASN A 46 -8.12 -7.35 9.21
CA ASN A 46 -7.30 -7.27 10.43
C ASN A 46 -6.83 -8.63 10.95
N ILE A 47 -6.62 -9.60 10.05
CA ILE A 47 -6.09 -10.91 10.42
C ILE A 47 -4.92 -11.27 9.50
N CYS A 48 -3.78 -11.59 10.11
CA CYS A 48 -2.62 -12.08 9.38
C CYS A 48 -2.95 -13.43 8.71
N GLN A 49 -2.78 -13.50 7.39
CA GLN A 49 -3.03 -14.71 6.61
C GLN A 49 -2.00 -15.80 6.92
N ASP A 50 -0.75 -15.40 7.13
CA ASP A 50 0.35 -16.33 7.40
C ASP A 50 0.32 -16.87 8.84
N CYS A 51 -0.08 -16.07 9.84
CA CYS A 51 -0.25 -16.58 11.21
C CYS A 51 -1.30 -17.70 11.27
N LYS A 52 -2.38 -17.59 10.49
CA LYS A 52 -3.42 -18.62 10.42
C LYS A 52 -2.89 -19.93 9.84
N THR A 53 -2.03 -19.86 8.84
CA THR A 53 -1.42 -21.05 8.23
C THR A 53 -0.32 -21.62 9.10
N ASP A 54 0.49 -20.76 9.73
CA ASP A 54 1.62 -21.18 10.58
C ASP A 54 1.15 -21.77 11.90
N ASN A 55 0.09 -21.24 12.52
CA ASN A 55 -0.48 -21.82 13.75
C ASN A 55 -1.09 -23.20 13.52
N LYS A 56 -1.70 -23.45 12.35
CA LYS A 56 -2.13 -24.81 11.97
C LYS A 56 -0.99 -25.82 11.88
N VAL A 57 0.25 -25.37 11.71
CA VAL A 57 1.45 -26.21 11.69
C VAL A 57 2.09 -26.29 13.09
N LYS A 58 1.92 -25.25 13.92
CA LYS A 58 2.50 -25.09 15.25
C LYS A 58 1.52 -25.34 16.41
N ASP A 59 0.43 -26.09 16.23
CA ASP A 59 -0.60 -26.44 17.25
C ASP A 59 -0.07 -27.24 18.47
N LYS A 60 1.02 -26.79 19.11
CA LYS A 60 1.54 -27.33 20.37
C LYS A 60 2.31 -26.38 21.27
N ALA A 61 2.48 -25.10 20.97
CA ALA A 61 3.13 -24.21 21.92
C ALA A 61 2.61 -22.77 21.83
N GLU A 62 2.11 -22.32 22.98
CA GLU A 62 2.09 -20.92 23.41
C GLU A 62 0.88 -20.10 22.92
N GLU A 63 -0.26 -20.42 23.54
CA GLU A 63 -1.28 -19.44 23.91
C GLU A 63 -0.66 -18.50 24.97
N GLU A 64 0.04 -17.45 24.55
CA GLU A 64 0.48 -16.44 25.52
C GLU A 64 0.44 -15.03 24.93
N THR A 65 -0.40 -14.20 25.56
CA THR A 65 -0.50 -12.74 25.45
C THR A 65 -1.03 -12.17 24.12
N GLU A 66 -2.36 -12.17 23.97
CA GLU A 66 -3.10 -11.49 22.91
C GLU A 66 -3.07 -9.95 23.05
N GLU A 67 -1.91 -9.33 22.81
CA GLU A 67 -1.93 -8.02 22.18
C GLU A 67 -2.20 -8.25 20.69
N LYS A 68 -3.41 -7.93 20.21
CA LYS A 68 -3.76 -8.07 18.79
C LYS A 68 -2.66 -7.38 17.96
N PRO A 69 -1.83 -8.13 17.22
CA PRO A 69 -0.69 -7.53 16.56
C PRO A 69 -1.21 -6.59 15.48
N SER A 70 -0.53 -5.46 15.26
CA SER A 70 -0.84 -4.58 14.14
C SER A 70 -0.79 -5.41 12.85
N VAL A 71 -1.86 -5.46 12.08
CA VAL A 71 -1.91 -6.14 10.78
C VAL A 71 -1.72 -5.12 9.68
N TRP A 72 -0.87 -5.43 8.72
CA TRP A 72 -0.50 -4.59 7.60
C TRP A 72 -1.02 -5.19 6.30
N LEU A 73 -1.74 -4.39 5.51
CA LEU A 73 -2.29 -4.78 4.21
C LEU A 73 -1.38 -4.31 3.07
N CYS A 74 -0.81 -5.23 2.30
CA CYS A 74 -0.03 -4.92 1.11
C CYS A 74 -0.88 -4.27 0.02
N LEU A 75 -0.60 -3.02 -0.32
CA LEU A 75 -1.34 -2.25 -1.32
C LEU A 75 -1.08 -2.71 -2.76
N LYS A 76 -0.10 -3.60 -2.98
CA LYS A 76 0.20 -4.17 -4.29
C LYS A 76 -0.71 -5.36 -4.64
N CYS A 77 -1.08 -6.17 -3.64
CA CYS A 77 -1.72 -7.47 -3.88
C CYS A 77 -2.80 -7.87 -2.87
N GLY A 78 -3.03 -7.07 -1.82
CA GLY A 78 -4.02 -7.35 -0.78
C GLY A 78 -3.60 -8.38 0.27
N HIS A 79 -2.32 -8.78 0.32
CA HIS A 79 -1.81 -9.68 1.35
C HIS A 79 -1.86 -9.02 2.74
N GLN A 80 -2.40 -9.72 3.75
CA GLN A 80 -2.43 -9.23 5.12
C GLN A 80 -1.41 -9.97 5.98
N GLY A 81 -0.38 -9.25 6.46
CA GLY A 81 0.67 -9.81 7.31
C GLY A 81 0.71 -9.11 8.67
N CYS A 82 1.15 -9.80 9.72
CA CYS A 82 1.40 -9.16 11.01
C CYS A 82 2.63 -8.22 10.91
N GLY A 83 2.53 -7.08 11.59
CA GLY A 83 3.49 -6.01 11.57
C GLY A 83 4.65 -6.24 12.54
N ARG A 84 5.39 -5.16 12.84
CA ARG A 84 6.64 -5.20 13.62
C ARG A 84 6.47 -5.69 15.06
N ASN A 85 5.29 -5.49 15.63
CA ASN A 85 5.00 -5.84 17.02
C ASN A 85 4.74 -7.35 17.21
N SER A 86 4.59 -8.11 16.11
CA SER A 86 4.48 -9.57 16.17
C SER A 86 5.87 -10.21 16.06
N GLN A 87 6.06 -11.37 16.70
CA GLN A 87 7.29 -12.16 16.62
C GLN A 87 7.66 -12.54 15.18
N GLU A 88 6.67 -12.93 14.37
CA GLU A 88 6.91 -13.46 13.03
C GLU A 88 7.06 -12.38 11.96
N GLN A 89 6.58 -11.15 12.21
CA GLN A 89 6.67 -9.99 11.31
C GLN A 89 6.38 -10.33 9.83
N HIS A 90 5.30 -11.06 9.56
CA HIS A 90 4.97 -11.59 8.22
C HIS A 90 4.87 -10.50 7.14
N ALA A 91 4.45 -9.29 7.49
CA ALA A 91 4.45 -8.18 6.54
C ALA A 91 5.87 -7.79 6.08
N LEU A 92 6.87 -7.87 6.97
CA LEU A 92 8.28 -7.62 6.61
C LEU A 92 8.87 -8.78 5.81
N LYS A 93 8.59 -10.02 6.19
CA LYS A 93 8.99 -11.20 5.39
C LYS A 93 8.41 -11.13 3.97
N HIS A 94 7.17 -10.67 3.83
CA HIS A 94 6.53 -10.45 2.53
C HIS A 94 7.25 -9.38 1.69
N TYR A 95 7.67 -8.26 2.31
CA TYR A 95 8.49 -7.25 1.65
C TYR A 95 9.87 -7.78 1.21
N LEU A 96 10.52 -8.57 2.05
CA LEU A 96 11.86 -9.13 1.78
C LEU A 96 11.84 -10.30 0.79
N THR A 97 10.66 -10.86 0.50
CA THR A 97 10.53 -11.95 -0.47
C THR A 97 10.99 -11.46 -1.84
N PRO A 98 11.98 -12.11 -2.49
CA PRO A 98 12.44 -11.70 -3.81
C PRO A 98 11.33 -11.91 -4.84
N ARG A 99 10.91 -10.82 -5.50
CA ARG A 99 9.83 -10.80 -6.52
C ARG A 99 10.20 -9.86 -7.65
N SER A 100 9.50 -9.98 -8.79
CA SER A 100 9.64 -9.08 -9.92
C SER A 100 9.17 -7.65 -9.58
N GLU A 101 8.03 -7.54 -8.89
CA GLU A 101 7.44 -6.28 -8.48
C GLU A 101 7.63 -6.04 -6.98
N PRO A 102 7.97 -4.81 -6.55
CA PRO A 102 8.16 -4.52 -5.13
C PRO A 102 6.82 -4.41 -4.40
N HIS A 103 6.67 -5.16 -3.32
CA HIS A 103 5.53 -5.10 -2.42
C HIS A 103 5.90 -4.21 -1.22
N CYS A 104 6.11 -2.92 -1.48
CA CYS A 104 6.75 -1.99 -0.55
C CYS A 104 5.80 -0.98 0.13
N LEU A 105 4.50 -1.07 -0.16
CA LEU A 105 3.49 -0.24 0.48
C LEU A 105 2.48 -1.11 1.22
N VAL A 106 2.24 -0.74 2.46
CA VAL A 106 1.27 -1.35 3.35
C VAL A 106 0.42 -0.28 4.04
N LEU A 107 -0.81 -0.63 4.41
CA LEU A 107 -1.71 0.15 5.27
C LEU A 107 -1.87 -0.55 6.62
#